data_AF-A0A0C5G8V8-F1
#
_entry.id   AF-A0A0C5G8V8-F1
#
_cell.length_a   1.000
_cell.length_b   1.000
_cell.length_c   1.000
_cell.angle_alpha   90.00
_cell.angle_beta   90.00
_cell.angle_gamma   90.00
#
_symmetry.space_group_name_H-M   'P 1'
#
loop_
_entity.id
_entity.type
_entity.pdbx_description
1 polymer ?
#
loop_
_entity_poly.entity_id
_entity_poly.type
_entity_poly.pdbx_seq_one_letter_code
_entity_poly.pdbx_strand_id
1 'polypeptide(L)'
;MPENEETTEQVATETQQPEAAPEAEQATTDPWADPDAARKEIEKLRREAAKYRTKAGELEPLARKARELEDAQKTEQERLAEQLRAAQEKAQAVQQRAVRAEVRALAAAEFADPDDAHAFLDLTAYVDGEGDIDTVAIQRDLKDLLKRKPHLGKPADNSPRSPRPDRTQGSSGNGNRSSSDPGVIFAGIMDQALKGR
;
A
#
# COMPACT_ATOMS: atom_id res chain seq x y z
N MET A 1 -41.95 -71.20 -27.34
CA MET A 1 -41.40 -72.52 -26.97
C MET A 1 -39.97 -72.26 -26.52
N PRO A 2 -39.61 -72.82 -25.36
CA PRO A 2 -39.07 -72.15 -24.17
C PRO A 2 -37.56 -72.51 -24.02
N GLU A 3 -36.77 -72.21 -22.99
CA GLU A 3 -36.90 -72.23 -21.52
C GLU A 3 -35.81 -71.26 -20.97
N ASN A 4 -36.08 -70.29 -20.09
CA ASN A 4 -36.35 -70.37 -18.65
C ASN A 4 -35.28 -71.10 -17.83
N GLU A 5 -34.55 -70.32 -17.01
CA GLU A 5 -34.33 -70.47 -15.56
C GLU A 5 -33.65 -69.14 -15.11
N GLU A 6 -34.28 -68.20 -14.39
CA GLU A 6 -34.67 -68.25 -12.96
C GLU A 6 -33.49 -68.73 -12.08
N THR A 7 -33.06 -68.07 -11.00
CA THR A 7 -33.84 -67.36 -10.00
C THR A 7 -32.90 -66.76 -8.93
N THR A 8 -33.22 -65.54 -8.47
CA THR A 8 -33.10 -64.96 -7.10
C THR A 8 -31.77 -65.00 -6.32
N GLU A 9 -31.48 -64.19 -5.31
CA GLU A 9 -31.86 -62.92 -4.69
C GLU A 9 -30.97 -62.84 -3.41
N GLN A 10 -31.06 -61.72 -2.68
CA GLN A 10 -30.76 -61.57 -1.24
C GLN A 10 -29.28 -61.39 -0.87
N VAL A 11 -28.82 -60.14 -0.67
CA VAL A 11 -29.02 -59.30 0.53
C VAL A 11 -28.33 -59.90 1.76
N ALA A 12 -27.17 -59.34 2.09
CA ALA A 12 -26.70 -59.26 3.47
C ALA A 12 -25.93 -57.93 3.62
N THR A 13 -26.60 -56.96 4.20
CA THR A 13 -25.99 -55.77 4.80
C THR A 13 -25.27 -56.22 6.06
N GLU A 14 -23.96 -55.99 6.16
CA GLU A 14 -23.29 -55.99 7.46
C GLU A 14 -22.41 -54.75 7.59
N THR A 15 -22.77 -53.94 8.58
CA THR A 15 -22.08 -52.74 9.04
C THR A 15 -20.98 -53.16 10.01
N GLN A 16 -19.75 -52.70 9.80
CA GLN A 16 -18.68 -52.58 10.81
C GLN A 16 -17.54 -51.78 10.17
N GLN A 17 -17.50 -50.46 10.35
CA GLN A 17 -16.86 -49.72 11.45
C GLN A 17 -15.55 -49.09 10.93
N PRO A 18 -15.38 -47.76 11.01
CA PRO A 18 -14.23 -47.07 10.45
C PRO A 18 -13.02 -47.25 11.37
N GLU A 19 -11.96 -47.88 10.88
CA GLU A 19 -10.68 -47.93 11.57
C GLU A 19 -9.94 -46.62 11.30
N ALA A 20 -10.07 -45.71 12.26
CA ALA A 20 -9.28 -44.50 12.36
C ALA A 20 -7.86 -44.85 12.84
N ALA A 21 -6.85 -44.55 12.03
CA ALA A 21 -5.46 -44.34 12.44
C ALA A 21 -4.66 -43.69 11.30
N PRO A 22 -3.68 -42.84 11.61
CA PRO A 22 -3.81 -41.59 12.32
C PRO A 22 -3.48 -40.42 11.39
N GLU A 23 -4.19 -39.32 11.58
CA GLU A 23 -3.83 -38.01 11.09
C GLU A 23 -2.45 -37.66 11.66
N ALA A 24 -1.45 -37.65 10.78
CA ALA A 24 -0.14 -37.12 11.12
C ALA A 24 -0.33 -35.64 11.42
N GLU A 25 -0.49 -35.33 12.70
CA GLU A 25 -0.30 -34.00 13.27
C GLU A 25 1.06 -33.49 12.77
N GLN A 26 1.04 -32.72 11.69
CA GLN A 26 2.07 -31.74 11.42
C GLN A 26 1.94 -30.68 12.51
N ALA A 27 2.46 -31.00 13.69
CA ALA A 27 2.82 -30.01 14.68
C ALA A 27 3.78 -29.06 13.96
N THR A 28 3.28 -27.92 13.52
CA THR A 28 4.07 -26.79 13.05
C THR A 28 4.84 -26.28 14.26
N THR A 29 5.93 -26.97 14.62
CA THR A 29 6.93 -26.43 15.54
C THR A 29 7.52 -25.23 14.84
N ASP A 30 7.08 -24.03 15.25
CA ASP A 30 7.60 -22.77 14.75
C ASP A 30 9.12 -22.78 14.97
N PRO A 31 9.94 -22.86 13.90
CA PRO A 31 11.39 -22.97 14.01
C PRO A 31 12.02 -21.71 14.64
N TRP A 32 11.23 -20.64 14.82
CA TRP A 32 11.62 -19.40 15.47
C TRP A 32 11.39 -19.39 16.99
N ALA A 33 10.69 -20.38 17.55
CA ALA A 33 10.39 -20.46 18.98
C ALA A 33 11.55 -21.02 19.83
N ASP A 34 12.42 -21.84 19.24
CA ASP A 34 13.61 -22.40 19.89
C ASP A 34 14.90 -21.75 19.33
N PRO A 35 15.77 -21.13 20.17
CA PRO A 35 16.98 -20.46 19.72
C PRO A 35 17.96 -21.34 18.93
N ASP A 36 18.02 -22.65 19.22
CA ASP A 36 18.94 -23.55 18.50
C ASP A 36 18.37 -24.03 17.17
N ALA A 37 17.04 -24.20 17.07
CA ALA A 37 16.34 -24.46 15.82
C ALA A 37 16.40 -23.23 14.88
N ALA A 38 16.20 -22.03 15.43
CA ALA A 38 16.28 -20.78 14.69
C ALA A 38 17.69 -20.55 14.12
N ARG A 39 18.75 -20.86 14.87
CA ARG A 39 20.14 -20.77 14.39
C ARG A 39 20.40 -21.68 13.20
N LYS A 40 19.90 -22.93 13.23
CA LYS A 40 20.04 -23.88 12.12
C LYS A 40 19.27 -23.42 10.87
N GLU A 41 18.07 -22.89 11.04
CA GLU A 41 17.30 -22.36 9.90
C GLU A 41 17.94 -21.09 9.33
N ILE A 42 18.45 -20.18 10.16
CA ILE A 42 19.24 -19.02 9.71
C ILE A 42 20.48 -19.46 8.92
N GLU A 43 21.19 -20.49 9.38
CA GLU A 43 22.37 -21.00 8.67
C GLU A 43 21.99 -21.62 7.32
N LYS A 44 20.89 -22.38 7.27
CA LYS A 44 20.34 -22.94 6.03
C LYS A 44 19.94 -21.84 5.05
N LEU A 45 19.19 -20.83 5.49
CA LEU A 45 18.81 -19.67 4.69
C LEU A 45 20.02 -18.89 4.19
N ARG A 46 21.08 -18.74 5.02
CA ARG A 46 22.34 -18.11 4.59
C ARG A 46 23.05 -18.92 3.51
N ARG A 47 23.09 -20.25 3.63
CA ARG A 47 23.67 -21.15 2.62
C ARG A 47 22.87 -21.11 1.32
N GLU A 48 21.55 -21.09 1.39
CA GLU A 48 20.67 -20.94 0.24
C GLU A 48 20.86 -19.58 -0.44
N ALA A 49 20.84 -18.48 0.33
CA ALA A 49 21.11 -17.16 -0.20
C ALA A 49 22.50 -17.05 -0.83
N ALA A 50 23.53 -17.68 -0.25
CA ALA A 50 24.86 -17.74 -0.87
C ALA A 50 24.83 -18.48 -2.21
N LYS A 51 24.16 -19.63 -2.30
CA LYS A 51 23.99 -20.38 -3.55
C LYS A 51 23.22 -19.59 -4.61
N TYR A 52 22.19 -18.85 -4.23
CA TYR A 52 21.45 -18.01 -5.18
C TYR A 52 22.28 -16.83 -5.65
N ARG A 53 23.11 -16.23 -4.78
CA ARG A 53 24.04 -15.18 -5.18
C ARG A 53 25.10 -15.67 -6.17
N THR A 54 25.70 -16.84 -5.93
CA THR A 54 26.69 -17.40 -6.87
C THR A 54 26.04 -17.74 -8.20
N LYS A 55 24.85 -18.39 -8.19
CA LYS A 55 24.10 -18.67 -9.41
C LYS A 55 23.70 -17.41 -10.16
N ALA A 56 23.26 -16.36 -9.46
CA ALA A 56 22.94 -15.08 -10.09
C ALA A 56 24.18 -14.47 -10.77
N GLY A 57 25.33 -14.48 -10.09
CA GLY A 57 26.60 -14.01 -10.64
C GLY A 57 27.09 -14.81 -11.85
N GLU A 58 26.78 -16.11 -11.93
CA GLU A 58 27.08 -16.95 -13.10
C GLU A 58 26.08 -16.77 -14.26
N LEU A 59 24.81 -16.48 -13.94
CA LEU A 59 23.75 -16.26 -14.92
C LEU A 59 23.84 -14.88 -15.57
N GLU A 60 24.28 -13.85 -14.85
CA GLU A 60 24.46 -12.49 -15.38
C GLU A 60 25.35 -12.43 -16.66
N PRO A 61 26.57 -13.00 -16.69
CA PRO A 61 27.41 -12.97 -17.89
C PRO A 61 26.82 -13.81 -19.03
N LEU A 62 26.10 -14.89 -18.72
CA LEU A 62 25.42 -15.69 -19.74
C LEU A 62 24.23 -14.92 -20.35
N ALA A 63 23.45 -14.22 -19.52
CA ALA A 63 22.35 -13.38 -19.98
C ALA A 63 22.86 -12.20 -20.81
N ARG A 64 24.00 -11.59 -20.44
CA ARG A 64 24.64 -10.54 -21.25
C ARG A 64 25.08 -11.07 -22.61
N LYS A 65 25.76 -12.22 -22.66
CA LYS A 65 26.18 -12.85 -23.92
C LYS A 65 25.00 -13.26 -24.79
N ALA A 66 23.92 -13.78 -24.20
CA ALA A 66 22.70 -14.10 -24.92
C ALA A 66 22.09 -12.85 -25.56
N ARG A 67 21.97 -11.75 -24.79
CA ARG A 67 21.51 -10.45 -25.31
C ARG A 67 22.42 -9.91 -26.41
N GLU A 68 23.73 -10.00 -26.26
CA GLU A 68 24.68 -9.57 -27.29
C GLU A 68 24.55 -10.39 -28.60
N LEU A 69 24.29 -11.69 -28.50
CA LEU A 69 24.06 -12.55 -29.67
C LEU A 69 22.70 -12.31 -30.32
N GLU A 70 21.66 -12.08 -29.52
CA GLU A 70 20.33 -11.66 -30.01
C GLU A 70 20.45 -10.31 -30.70
N ASP A 71 21.13 -9.35 -30.08
CA ASP A 71 21.34 -8.03 -30.65
C ASP A 71 22.17 -8.13 -31.92
N ALA A 72 23.23 -8.96 -32.00
CA ALA A 72 24.01 -9.17 -33.22
C ALA A 72 23.20 -9.80 -34.37
N GLN A 73 22.19 -10.62 -34.04
CA GLN A 73 21.32 -11.27 -35.03
C GLN A 73 20.16 -10.38 -35.50
N LYS A 74 19.76 -9.39 -34.70
CA LYS A 74 18.73 -8.42 -35.11
C LYS A 74 19.25 -7.56 -36.25
N THR A 75 18.44 -7.48 -37.30
CA THR A 75 18.62 -6.52 -38.38
C THR A 75 18.50 -5.08 -37.83
N GLU A 76 19.11 -4.10 -38.48
CA GLU A 76 19.02 -2.69 -38.06
C GLU A 76 17.56 -2.21 -37.96
N GLN A 77 16.68 -2.74 -38.82
CA GLN A 77 15.24 -2.45 -38.80
C GLN A 77 14.56 -3.00 -37.55
N GLU A 78 14.89 -4.20 -37.10
CA GLU A 78 14.34 -4.80 -35.87
C GLU A 78 14.83 -4.06 -34.63
N ARG A 79 16.13 -3.69 -34.58
CA ARG A 79 16.65 -2.87 -33.46
C ARG A 79 15.94 -1.52 -33.38
N LEU A 80 15.73 -0.85 -34.51
CA LEU A 80 14.99 0.42 -34.55
C LEU A 80 13.52 0.24 -34.14
N ALA A 81 12.87 -0.84 -34.57
CA ALA A 81 11.49 -1.14 -34.18
C ALA A 81 11.37 -1.41 -32.66
N GLU A 82 12.30 -2.16 -32.07
CA GLU A 82 12.35 -2.39 -30.63
C GLU A 82 12.62 -1.10 -29.84
N GLN A 83 13.55 -0.27 -30.30
CA GLN A 83 13.82 1.02 -29.67
C GLN A 83 12.61 1.94 -29.73
N LEU A 84 11.90 1.97 -30.86
CA LEU A 84 10.66 2.74 -31.01
C LEU A 84 9.58 2.23 -30.06
N ARG A 85 9.37 0.90 -29.97
CA ARG A 85 8.41 0.31 -29.02
C ARG A 85 8.77 0.64 -27.58
N ALA A 86 10.03 0.46 -27.20
CA ALA A 86 10.51 0.77 -25.85
C ALA A 86 10.38 2.27 -25.51
N ALA A 87 10.60 3.15 -26.49
CA ALA A 87 10.38 4.59 -26.33
C ALA A 87 8.89 4.93 -26.17
N GLN A 88 8.02 4.32 -26.98
CA GLN A 88 6.56 4.49 -26.89
C GLN A 88 6.01 4.01 -25.55
N GLU A 89 6.42 2.83 -25.09
CA GLU A 89 6.03 2.28 -23.78
C GLU A 89 6.45 3.20 -22.62
N LYS A 90 7.69 3.73 -22.69
CA LYS A 90 8.18 4.70 -21.70
C LYS A 90 7.38 6.00 -21.73
N ALA A 91 7.09 6.53 -22.92
CA ALA A 91 6.28 7.74 -23.07
C ALA A 91 4.88 7.54 -22.49
N GLN A 92 4.21 6.44 -22.83
CA GLN A 92 2.90 6.07 -22.28
C GLN A 92 2.94 5.92 -20.75
N ALA A 93 3.98 5.28 -20.21
CA ALA A 93 4.12 5.12 -18.76
C ALA A 93 4.30 6.46 -18.04
N VAL A 94 5.03 7.42 -18.64
CA VAL A 94 5.19 8.77 -18.09
C VAL A 94 3.89 9.55 -18.18
N GLN A 95 3.19 9.50 -19.32
CA GLN A 95 1.88 10.13 -19.50
C GLN A 95 0.87 9.62 -18.46
N GLN A 96 0.76 8.30 -18.28
CA GLN A 96 -0.12 7.72 -17.26
C GLN A 96 0.25 8.14 -15.83
N ARG A 97 1.53 8.36 -15.53
CA ARG A 97 1.95 8.91 -14.22
C ARG A 97 1.57 10.38 -14.09
N ALA A 98 1.70 11.16 -15.15
CA ALA A 98 1.32 12.57 -15.18
C ALA A 98 -0.20 12.73 -14.97
N VAL A 99 -1.02 11.98 -15.70
CA VAL A 99 -2.49 11.99 -15.51
C VAL A 99 -2.86 11.57 -14.09
N ARG A 100 -2.23 10.52 -13.53
CA ARG A 100 -2.46 10.14 -12.13
C ARG A 100 -2.11 11.24 -11.14
N ALA A 101 -0.99 11.93 -11.36
CA ALA A 101 -0.59 13.05 -10.51
C ALA A 101 -1.60 14.20 -10.59
N GLU A 102 -2.09 14.50 -11.79
CA GLU A 102 -3.09 15.55 -12.01
C GLU A 102 -4.44 15.21 -11.37
N VAL A 103 -4.91 13.97 -11.56
CA VAL A 103 -6.12 13.45 -10.89
C VAL A 103 -5.97 13.54 -9.37
N ARG A 104 -4.83 13.13 -8.82
CA ARG A 104 -4.53 13.23 -7.38
C ARG A 104 -4.53 14.68 -6.91
N ALA A 105 -3.95 15.59 -7.67
CA ALA A 105 -3.90 17.01 -7.33
C ALA A 105 -5.29 17.65 -7.29
N LEU A 106 -6.13 17.35 -8.28
CA LEU A 106 -7.51 17.84 -8.34
C LEU A 106 -8.41 17.19 -7.29
N ALA A 107 -8.21 15.89 -7.02
CA ALA A 107 -8.97 15.15 -6.01
C ALA A 107 -8.61 15.57 -4.57
N ALA A 108 -7.40 16.11 -4.34
CA ALA A 108 -6.89 16.46 -3.00
C ALA A 108 -7.79 17.41 -2.20
N ALA A 109 -8.59 18.24 -2.88
CA ALA A 109 -9.49 19.18 -2.22
C ALA A 109 -10.82 18.54 -1.77
N GLU A 110 -11.37 17.62 -2.55
CA GLU A 110 -12.77 17.13 -2.40
C GLU A 110 -12.86 15.68 -1.92
N PHE A 111 -11.83 14.85 -2.14
CA PHE A 111 -11.83 13.43 -1.80
C PHE A 111 -11.26 13.19 -0.40
N ALA A 112 -11.72 12.12 0.27
CA ALA A 112 -11.16 11.67 1.53
C ALA A 112 -9.76 11.07 1.34
N ASP A 113 -9.60 10.24 0.30
CA ASP A 113 -8.32 9.77 -0.20
C ASP A 113 -8.13 10.19 -1.67
N PRO A 114 -7.13 11.03 -1.98
CA PRO A 114 -6.85 11.44 -3.35
C PRO A 114 -6.38 10.29 -4.25
N ASP A 115 -5.82 9.22 -3.68
CA ASP A 115 -5.36 8.06 -4.44
C ASP A 115 -6.53 7.14 -4.85
N ASP A 116 -7.68 7.14 -4.17
CA ASP A 116 -8.84 6.34 -4.60
C ASP A 116 -9.45 6.83 -5.91
N ALA A 117 -9.30 8.12 -6.23
CA ALA A 117 -9.95 8.74 -7.38
C ALA A 117 -9.51 8.09 -8.71
N HIS A 118 -8.24 7.75 -8.87
CA HIS A 118 -7.73 7.19 -10.12
C HIS A 118 -8.17 5.74 -10.37
N ALA A 119 -8.64 5.02 -9.35
CA ALA A 119 -9.15 3.65 -9.51
C ALA A 119 -10.52 3.58 -10.19
N PHE A 120 -11.27 4.69 -10.20
CA PHE A 120 -12.63 4.76 -10.74
C PHE A 120 -12.73 5.56 -12.05
N LEU A 121 -11.61 6.07 -12.56
CA LEU A 121 -11.54 6.88 -13.78
C LEU A 121 -10.69 6.17 -14.85
N ASP A 122 -11.03 6.39 -16.12
CA ASP A 122 -10.21 5.92 -17.24
C ASP A 122 -9.12 6.95 -17.55
N LEU A 123 -7.92 6.70 -17.02
CA LEU A 123 -6.78 7.60 -17.16
C LEU A 123 -6.34 7.82 -18.61
N THR A 124 -6.66 6.89 -19.52
CA THR A 124 -6.25 7.00 -20.93
C THR A 124 -7.14 7.93 -21.72
N ALA A 125 -8.36 8.21 -21.25
CA ALA A 125 -9.31 9.09 -21.91
C ALA A 125 -9.01 10.59 -21.73
N TYR A 126 -8.08 10.95 -20.83
CA TYR A 126 -7.75 12.34 -20.51
C TYR A 126 -6.52 12.88 -21.22
N VAL A 127 -5.94 12.12 -22.14
CA VAL A 127 -4.79 12.55 -22.94
C VAL A 127 -5.26 12.71 -24.38
N ASP A 128 -5.00 13.88 -24.98
CA ASP A 128 -5.31 14.13 -26.38
C ASP A 128 -4.25 13.55 -27.34
N GLY A 129 -4.41 13.81 -28.64
CA GLY A 129 -3.51 13.30 -29.67
C GLY A 129 -2.11 13.93 -29.61
N GLU A 130 -2.02 15.11 -29.00
CA GLU A 130 -0.81 15.91 -28.82
C GLU A 130 -0.06 15.55 -27.53
N GLY A 131 -0.73 14.87 -26.60
CA GLY A 131 -0.18 14.43 -25.32
C GLY A 131 -0.46 15.37 -24.16
N ASP A 132 -1.33 16.36 -24.36
CA ASP A 132 -1.80 17.28 -23.34
C ASP A 132 -2.92 16.63 -22.50
N ILE A 133 -2.98 17.03 -21.23
CA ILE A 133 -3.92 16.46 -20.25
C ILE A 133 -5.16 17.36 -20.16
N ASP A 134 -6.34 16.81 -20.46
CA ASP A 134 -7.61 17.52 -20.34
C ASP A 134 -8.06 17.61 -18.87
N THR A 135 -7.53 18.62 -18.18
CA THR A 135 -7.86 18.93 -16.78
C THR A 135 -9.33 19.25 -16.56
N VAL A 136 -10.03 19.80 -17.56
CA VAL A 136 -11.44 20.17 -17.47
C VAL A 136 -12.31 18.92 -17.46
N ALA A 137 -12.01 17.96 -18.35
CA ALA A 137 -12.67 16.66 -18.34
C ALA A 137 -12.44 15.91 -17.02
N ILE A 138 -11.20 15.92 -16.50
CA ILE A 138 -10.88 15.29 -15.21
C ILE A 138 -11.73 15.91 -14.08
N GLN A 139 -11.80 17.24 -13.98
CA GLN A 139 -12.60 17.90 -12.94
C GLN A 139 -14.09 17.56 -13.04
N ARG A 140 -14.64 17.51 -14.26
CA ARG A 140 -16.03 17.13 -14.48
C ARG A 140 -16.28 15.70 -13.99
N ASP A 141 -15.43 14.77 -14.40
CA ASP A 141 -15.60 13.36 -14.10
C ASP A 141 -15.38 13.05 -12.62
N LEU A 142 -14.46 13.78 -11.95
CA LEU A 142 -14.28 13.73 -10.50
C LEU A 142 -15.54 14.18 -9.75
N LYS A 143 -16.17 15.29 -10.18
CA LYS A 143 -17.44 15.75 -9.58
C LYS A 143 -18.56 14.75 -9.80
N ASP A 144 -18.65 14.17 -10.98
CA ASP A 144 -19.65 13.14 -11.29
C ASP A 144 -19.36 11.82 -10.57
N LEU A 145 -18.09 11.52 -10.28
CA LEU A 145 -17.68 10.40 -9.44
C LEU A 145 -18.15 10.61 -7.99
N LEU A 146 -17.96 11.80 -7.41
CA LEU A 146 -18.44 12.11 -6.06
C LEU A 146 -19.96 12.02 -5.94
N LYS A 147 -20.70 12.45 -6.96
CA LYS A 147 -22.18 12.28 -6.99
C LYS A 147 -22.58 10.81 -6.98
N ARG A 148 -21.87 9.95 -7.72
CA ARG A 148 -22.14 8.51 -7.81
C ARG A 148 -21.67 7.75 -6.57
N LYS A 149 -20.56 8.17 -5.97
CA LYS A 149 -19.87 7.54 -4.85
C LYS A 149 -19.58 8.58 -3.76
N PRO A 150 -20.60 9.00 -3.00
CA PRO A 150 -20.43 10.05 -1.99
C PRO A 150 -19.49 9.66 -0.85
N HIS A 151 -19.26 8.36 -0.62
CA HIS A 151 -18.31 7.86 0.39
C HIS A 151 -16.84 8.15 0.06
N LEU A 152 -16.52 8.46 -1.21
CA LEU A 152 -15.17 8.88 -1.60
C LEU A 152 -14.89 10.35 -1.25
N GLY A 153 -15.95 11.13 -1.03
CA GLY A 153 -15.84 12.54 -0.66
C GLY A 153 -15.30 12.70 0.76
N LYS A 154 -14.56 13.78 0.97
CA LYS A 154 -14.11 14.16 2.30
C LYS A 154 -15.34 14.33 3.20
N PRO A 155 -15.36 13.75 4.42
CA PRO A 155 -16.44 14.03 5.35
C PRO A 155 -16.49 15.53 5.59
N ALA A 156 -17.69 16.12 5.53
CA ALA A 156 -17.88 17.48 5.99
C ALA A 156 -17.26 17.61 7.39
N ASP A 157 -16.52 18.70 7.64
CA ASP A 157 -15.89 19.00 8.93
C ASP A 157 -16.96 19.09 10.03
N ASN A 158 -17.37 17.93 10.52
CA ASN A 158 -18.17 17.71 11.71
C ASN A 158 -17.26 17.40 12.90
N SER A 159 -15.96 17.74 12.79
CA SER A 159 -15.06 17.80 13.93
C SER A 159 -15.75 18.63 15.02
N PRO A 160 -15.88 18.11 16.26
CA PRO A 160 -16.42 18.88 17.36
C PRO A 160 -15.67 20.19 17.41
N ARG A 161 -16.37 21.31 17.16
CA ARG A 161 -15.76 22.63 17.26
C ARG A 161 -15.06 22.67 18.61
N SER A 162 -13.76 22.93 18.61
CA SER A 162 -13.00 23.04 19.86
C SER A 162 -13.83 23.87 20.84
N PRO A 163 -14.07 23.37 22.06
CA PRO A 163 -14.87 24.10 23.02
C PRO A 163 -14.27 25.49 23.14
N ARG A 164 -15.12 26.50 22.91
CA ARG A 164 -14.69 27.90 23.01
C ARG A 164 -14.05 28.07 24.40
N PRO A 165 -12.86 28.68 24.51
CA PRO A 165 -12.25 28.95 25.80
C PRO A 165 -13.27 29.65 26.69
N ASP A 166 -13.70 28.96 27.74
CA ASP A 166 -14.64 29.52 28.69
C ASP A 166 -13.91 30.65 29.42
N ARG A 167 -14.38 31.89 29.20
CA ARG A 167 -13.82 33.07 29.85
C ARG A 167 -13.86 32.96 31.38
N THR A 168 -14.75 32.14 31.94
CA THR A 168 -14.86 31.91 33.38
C THR A 168 -13.85 30.89 33.90
N GLN A 169 -13.33 30.00 33.05
CA GLN A 169 -12.30 29.01 33.42
C GLN A 169 -10.86 29.54 33.37
N GLY A 170 -10.65 30.79 32.93
CA GLY A 170 -9.33 31.43 32.89
C GLY A 170 -9.26 32.83 33.51
N SER A 171 -10.37 33.36 34.05
CA SER A 171 -10.44 34.77 34.52
C SER A 171 -9.66 35.04 35.81
N SER A 172 -9.19 34.03 36.54
CA SER A 172 -8.36 34.26 37.74
C SER A 172 -6.90 34.61 37.41
N GLY A 173 -6.47 34.51 36.15
CA GLY A 173 -5.07 34.71 35.75
C GLY A 173 -4.68 36.13 35.31
N ASN A 174 -5.59 37.12 35.39
CA ASN A 174 -5.32 38.48 34.88
C ASN A 174 -5.22 39.57 35.97
N GLY A 175 -5.39 39.21 37.25
CA GLY A 175 -5.27 40.16 38.37
C GLY A 175 -3.85 40.28 38.95
N ASN A 176 -3.05 39.21 38.91
CA ASN A 176 -1.75 39.14 39.59
C ASN A 176 -0.65 38.53 38.71
N ARG A 177 -0.56 38.90 37.42
CA ARG A 177 0.65 38.58 36.66
C ARG A 177 1.77 39.46 37.22
N SER A 178 2.73 38.84 37.90
CA SER A 178 4.04 39.45 38.12
C SER A 178 4.52 39.98 36.78
N SER A 179 4.92 41.26 36.73
CA SER A 179 5.47 41.87 35.52
C SER A 179 6.53 40.94 34.93
N SER A 180 6.49 40.69 33.61
CA SER A 180 7.53 39.90 32.94
C SER A 180 8.84 40.68 32.75
N ASP A 181 8.88 41.94 33.20
CA ASP A 181 10.10 42.74 33.23
C ASP A 181 10.97 42.34 34.44
N PRO A 182 12.19 41.80 34.21
CA PRO A 182 13.09 41.40 35.29
C PRO A 182 13.44 42.57 36.24
N GLY A 183 13.45 43.81 35.76
CA GLY A 183 13.70 44.98 36.60
C GLY A 183 12.59 45.23 37.61
N VAL A 184 11.33 45.03 37.21
CA VAL A 184 10.15 45.21 38.08
C VAL A 184 10.06 44.07 39.09
N ILE A 185 10.40 42.84 38.69
CA ILE A 185 10.47 41.69 39.60
C ILE A 185 11.53 41.93 40.67
N PHE A 186 12.74 42.35 40.28
CA PHE A 186 13.83 42.61 41.21
C PHE A 186 13.53 43.77 42.16
N ALA A 187 12.94 44.85 41.66
CA ALA A 187 12.51 45.96 42.50
C ALA A 187 11.46 45.55 43.53
N GLY A 188 10.48 44.72 43.15
CA GLY A 188 9.48 44.20 44.08
C GLY A 188 10.09 43.32 45.19
N ILE A 189 11.08 42.49 44.84
CA ILE A 189 11.80 41.64 45.80
C ILE A 189 12.61 42.50 46.78
N MET A 190 13.31 43.53 46.29
CA MET A 190 14.10 44.44 47.13
C MET A 190 13.22 45.28 48.07
N ASP A 191 12.10 45.78 47.58
CA ASP A 191 11.16 46.56 48.38
C ASP A 191 10.52 45.71 49.49
N GLN A 192 10.25 44.43 49.22
CA GLN A 192 9.77 43.48 50.22
C GLN A 192 10.84 43.16 51.29
N ALA A 193 12.12 43.07 50.89
CA ALA A 193 13.23 42.85 51.82
C ALA A 193 13.51 44.07 52.71
N LEU A 194 13.23 45.29 52.23
CA LEU A 194 13.43 46.53 52.97
C LEU A 194 12.25 46.88 53.90
N LYS A 195 11.01 46.51 53.54
CA LYS A 195 9.81 46.71 54.37
C LYS A 195 9.59 45.64 55.43
N GLY A 196 10.33 44.54 55.38
CA GLY A 196 10.26 43.42 56.32
C GLY A 196 11.12 43.56 57.59
N ARG A 197 11.43 44.80 58.02
CA ARG A 197 12.15 45.07 59.28
C ARG A 197 11.46 46.13 60.11
#